data_AF-A0A3N9WT47-F1
#
_entry.id   AF-A0A3N9WT47-F1
#
_cell.length_a   1.000
_cell.length_b   1.000
_cell.length_c   1.000
_cell.angle_alpha   90.00
_cell.angle_beta   90.00
_cell.angle_gamma   90.00
#
_symmetry.space_group_name_H-M   'P 1'
#
loop_
_entity.id
_entity.type
_entity.pdbx_description
1 polymer ?
#
loop_
_entity_poly.entity_id
_entity_poly.type
_entity_poly.pdbx_seq_one_letter_code
_entity_poly.pdbx_strand_id
1 'polypeptide(L)'
;MDSNTGRRAAWDTYLAVNHGLLRALRNGDSAEVINPILGEVVIRIRRYALMWPADGLMLIAAASGAVRLLRQDDREALIGLSVAMSRRLYLLSAGPDRLHHPGRRNQRAAWTKRAKPVAGINERRKARHRGQQHEKGLPDD
;
A
#
# COMPACT_ATOMS: atom_id res chain seq x y z
N MET A 1 16.42 20.09 8.59
CA MET A 1 16.82 19.35 7.37
C MET A 1 15.90 19.77 6.25
N ASP A 2 16.46 20.21 5.12
CA ASP A 2 15.67 20.78 4.03
C ASP A 2 14.87 19.71 3.29
N SER A 3 13.59 19.98 3.07
CA SER A 3 12.68 19.10 2.32
C SER A 3 13.19 18.79 0.91
N ASN A 4 13.95 19.70 0.31
CA ASN A 4 14.56 19.52 -1.01
C ASN A 4 15.64 18.42 -1.02
N THR A 5 16.45 18.34 0.04
CA THR A 5 17.50 17.31 0.18
C THR A 5 16.90 15.91 0.30
N GLY A 6 15.83 15.75 1.10
CA GLY A 6 15.11 14.48 1.21
C GLY A 6 14.45 14.05 -0.11
N ARG A 7 13.92 15.01 -0.88
CA ARG A 7 13.33 14.74 -2.21
C ARG A 7 14.38 14.32 -3.24
N ARG A 8 15.53 14.98 -3.26
CA ARG A 8 16.64 14.61 -4.15
C ARG A 8 17.18 13.21 -3.82
N ALA A 9 17.37 12.92 -2.55
CA ALA A 9 17.76 11.58 -2.10
C ALA A 9 16.74 10.51 -2.54
N ALA A 10 15.44 10.81 -2.48
CA ALA A 10 14.40 9.90 -2.95
C ALA A 10 14.46 9.69 -4.46
N TRP A 11 14.70 10.75 -5.24
CA TRP A 11 14.88 10.67 -6.70
C TRP A 11 16.09 9.82 -7.09
N ASP A 12 17.24 10.06 -6.46
CA ASP A 12 18.47 9.30 -6.76
C ASP A 12 18.31 7.81 -6.42
N THR A 13 17.64 7.52 -5.30
CA THR A 13 17.32 6.14 -4.90
C THR A 13 16.30 5.51 -5.85
N TYR A 14 15.29 6.27 -6.30
CA TYR A 14 14.35 5.82 -7.33
C TYR A 14 15.07 5.44 -8.63
N LEU A 15 16.04 6.23 -9.08
CA LEU A 15 16.83 5.93 -10.28
C LEU A 15 17.65 4.66 -10.11
N ALA A 16 18.30 4.45 -8.96
CA ALA A 16 19.03 3.22 -8.66
C ALA A 16 18.12 1.97 -8.70
N VAL A 17 16.90 2.07 -8.17
CA VAL A 17 15.93 0.97 -8.24
C VAL A 17 15.44 0.76 -9.68
N ASN A 18 15.07 1.82 -10.40
CA ASN A 18 14.39 1.69 -11.69
C ASN A 18 15.34 1.38 -12.85
N HIS A 19 16.49 2.04 -12.91
CA HIS A 19 17.46 1.90 -13.99
C HIS A 19 18.59 0.91 -13.68
N GLY A 20 18.83 0.63 -12.39
CA GLY A 20 19.72 -0.44 -11.96
C GLY A 20 18.95 -1.74 -11.73
N LEU A 21 18.32 -1.86 -10.56
CA LEU A 21 17.78 -3.13 -10.06
C LEU A 21 16.66 -3.70 -10.95
N LEU A 22 15.62 -2.93 -11.24
CA LEU A 22 14.48 -3.38 -12.04
C LEU A 22 14.88 -3.67 -13.49
N ARG A 23 15.83 -2.91 -14.05
CA ARG A 23 16.38 -3.19 -15.38
C ARG A 23 17.07 -4.55 -15.39
N ALA A 24 17.97 -4.80 -14.45
CA ALA A 24 18.69 -6.07 -14.35
C ALA A 24 17.74 -7.26 -14.15
N LEU A 25 16.75 -7.11 -13.27
CA LEU A 25 15.73 -8.13 -13.02
C LEU A 25 14.90 -8.46 -14.27
N ARG A 26 14.52 -7.44 -15.05
CA ARG A 26 13.71 -7.62 -16.27
C ARG A 26 14.51 -8.18 -17.44
N ASN A 27 15.81 -7.90 -17.48
CA ASN A 27 16.72 -8.43 -18.48
C ASN A 27 17.02 -9.93 -18.28
N GLY A 28 16.66 -10.50 -17.14
CA GLY A 28 17.01 -11.88 -16.83
C GLY A 28 18.43 -12.04 -16.29
N ASP A 29 19.10 -10.95 -15.89
CA ASP A 29 20.50 -10.97 -15.43
C ASP A 29 20.68 -11.92 -14.22
N SER A 30 21.84 -12.54 -14.07
CA SER A 30 22.09 -13.51 -12.99
C SER A 30 22.09 -12.88 -11.59
N ALA A 31 21.95 -13.71 -10.56
CA ALA A 31 22.01 -13.26 -9.16
C ALA A 31 23.35 -12.58 -8.81
N GLU A 32 24.46 -13.01 -9.44
CA GLU A 32 25.80 -12.41 -9.27
C GLU A 32 25.85 -10.95 -9.73
N VAL A 33 25.08 -10.61 -10.78
CA VAL A 33 24.94 -9.23 -11.28
C VAL A 33 23.94 -8.44 -10.42
N ILE A 34 22.82 -9.07 -10.03
CA ILE A 34 21.76 -8.40 -9.27
C ILE A 34 22.20 -8.07 -7.83
N ASN A 35 22.95 -8.96 -7.18
CA ASN A 35 23.34 -8.84 -5.77
C ASN A 35 24.08 -7.53 -5.43
N PRO A 36 25.14 -7.10 -6.16
CA PRO A 36 25.80 -5.83 -5.88
C PRO A 36 24.88 -4.62 -6.10
N ILE A 37 24.02 -4.65 -7.13
CA ILE A 37 23.06 -3.58 -7.42
C ILE A 37 22.04 -3.45 -6.28
N LEU A 38 21.50 -4.57 -5.81
CA LEU A 38 20.60 -4.60 -4.67
C LEU A 38 21.31 -4.11 -3.39
N GLY A 39 22.56 -4.51 -3.18
CA GLY A 39 23.39 -4.03 -2.08
C GLY A 39 23.51 -2.50 -2.05
N GLU A 40 23.76 -1.87 -3.20
CA GLU A 40 23.82 -0.42 -3.31
C GLU A 40 22.47 0.25 -2.97
N VAL A 41 21.36 -0.31 -3.46
CA VAL A 41 20.00 0.17 -3.14
C VAL A 41 19.74 0.09 -1.64
N VAL A 42 20.10 -1.02 -0.98
CA VAL A 42 19.95 -1.20 0.47
C VAL A 42 20.76 -0.15 1.25
N ILE A 43 22.01 0.10 0.84
CA ILE A 43 22.88 1.11 1.46
C ILE A 43 22.26 2.51 1.32
N ARG A 44 21.78 2.88 0.13
CA ARG A 44 21.14 4.18 -0.11
C ARG A 44 19.90 4.36 0.77
N ILE A 45 19.03 3.35 0.81
CA ILE A 45 17.81 3.40 1.64
C ILE A 45 18.16 3.58 3.11
N ARG A 46 19.11 2.81 3.65
CA ARG A 46 19.53 2.94 5.06
C ARG A 46 20.13 4.31 5.35
N ARG A 47 20.96 4.83 4.44
CA ARG A 47 21.59 6.15 4.56
C ARG A 47 20.55 7.28 4.60
N TYR A 48 19.48 7.18 3.81
CA TYR A 48 18.50 8.26 3.65
C TYR A 48 17.19 8.07 4.42
N ALA A 49 16.99 6.93 5.09
CA ALA A 49 15.71 6.60 5.74
C ALA A 49 15.22 7.66 6.72
N LEU A 50 16.12 8.27 7.51
CA LEU A 50 15.76 9.33 8.46
C LEU A 50 15.27 10.62 7.77
N MET A 51 15.55 10.79 6.49
CA MET A 51 15.07 11.91 5.67
C MET A 51 13.63 11.71 5.17
N TRP A 52 13.05 10.51 5.37
CA TRP A 52 11.69 10.15 4.96
C TRP A 52 10.90 9.63 6.17
N PRO A 53 10.52 10.46 7.16
CA PRO A 53 10.08 10.00 8.48
C PRO A 53 8.89 9.04 8.47
N ALA A 54 7.94 9.23 7.55
CA ALA A 54 6.75 8.38 7.42
C ALA A 54 7.02 7.05 6.69
N ASP A 55 8.15 6.93 5.98
CA ASP A 55 8.38 5.89 4.98
C ASP A 55 9.71 5.16 5.10
N GLY A 56 10.68 5.74 5.79
CA GLY A 56 12.05 5.23 5.87
C GLY A 56 12.11 3.83 6.45
N LEU A 57 11.41 3.58 7.56
CA LEU A 57 11.36 2.25 8.19
C LEU A 57 10.69 1.21 7.28
N MET A 58 9.62 1.59 6.58
CA MET A 58 8.96 0.71 5.61
C MET A 58 9.90 0.36 4.45
N LEU A 59 10.65 1.35 3.93
CA LEU A 59 11.61 1.14 2.86
C LEU A 59 12.80 0.26 3.31
N ILE A 60 13.27 0.40 4.55
CA ILE A 60 14.30 -0.49 5.13
C ILE A 60 13.77 -1.93 5.22
N ALA A 61 12.53 -2.12 5.67
CA ALA A 61 11.91 -3.43 5.75
C ALA A 61 11.76 -4.06 4.35
N ALA A 62 11.30 -3.28 3.36
CA ALA A 62 11.20 -3.71 1.97
C ALA A 62 12.57 -4.07 1.38
N ALA A 63 13.61 -3.26 1.61
CA ALA A 63 14.97 -3.56 1.16
C ALA A 63 15.52 -4.85 1.79
N SER A 64 15.22 -5.11 3.06
CA SER A 64 15.59 -6.36 3.73
C SER A 64 14.81 -7.55 3.19
N GLY A 65 13.52 -7.35 2.86
CA GLY A 65 12.70 -8.34 2.17
C GLY A 65 13.23 -8.68 0.78
N ALA A 66 13.68 -7.69 0.01
CA ALA A 66 14.27 -7.88 -1.30
C ALA A 66 15.54 -8.76 -1.23
N VAL A 67 16.40 -8.56 -0.22
CA VAL A 67 17.57 -9.43 0.01
C VAL A 67 17.15 -10.88 0.30
N ARG A 68 16.07 -11.09 1.06
CA ARG A 68 15.54 -12.43 1.32
C ARG A 68 15.01 -13.09 0.05
N LEU A 69 14.24 -12.34 -0.75
CA LEU A 69 13.70 -12.84 -2.02
C LEU A 69 14.80 -13.20 -3.02
N LEU A 70 15.87 -12.40 -3.11
CA LEU A 70 17.04 -12.74 -3.93
C LEU A 70 17.69 -14.06 -3.49
N ARG A 71 17.81 -14.30 -2.19
CA ARG A 71 18.37 -15.56 -1.66
C ARG A 71 17.48 -16.78 -1.87
N GLN A 72 16.18 -16.55 -2.02
CA GLN A 72 15.19 -17.59 -2.31
C GLN A 72 15.00 -17.83 -3.81
N ASP A 73 15.72 -17.07 -4.66
CA ASP A 73 15.56 -17.05 -6.11
C ASP A 73 14.12 -16.74 -6.58
N ASP A 74 13.34 -16.05 -5.74
CA ASP A 74 11.98 -15.62 -6.08
C ASP A 74 12.03 -14.29 -6.85
N ARG A 75 12.37 -14.40 -8.14
CA ARG A 75 12.51 -13.24 -9.03
C ARG A 75 11.20 -12.47 -9.21
N GLU A 76 10.07 -13.16 -9.31
CA GLU A 76 8.78 -12.52 -9.56
C GLU A 76 8.38 -11.63 -8.37
N ALA A 77 8.46 -12.17 -7.15
CA ALA A 77 8.20 -11.38 -5.94
C ALA A 77 9.22 -10.25 -5.78
N LEU A 78 10.49 -10.49 -6.12
CA LEU A 78 11.54 -9.46 -6.07
C LEU A 78 11.25 -8.30 -7.04
N ILE A 79 10.77 -8.59 -8.25
CA ILE A 79 10.31 -7.57 -9.21
C ILE A 79 9.11 -6.81 -8.62
N GLY A 80 8.11 -7.51 -8.10
CA GLY A 80 6.91 -6.91 -7.51
C GLY A 80 7.26 -5.93 -6.37
N LEU A 81 8.13 -6.36 -5.45
CA LEU A 81 8.59 -5.54 -4.34
C LEU A 81 9.42 -4.34 -4.82
N SER A 82 10.32 -4.54 -5.79
CA SER A 82 11.15 -3.48 -6.36
C SER A 82 10.30 -2.42 -7.07
N VAL A 83 9.22 -2.81 -7.75
CA VAL A 83 8.24 -1.88 -8.34
C VAL A 83 7.51 -1.09 -7.26
N ALA A 84 7.08 -1.73 -6.17
CA ALA A 84 6.41 -1.04 -5.06
C ALA A 84 7.34 -0.02 -4.39
N MET A 85 8.60 -0.39 -4.14
CA MET A 85 9.62 0.51 -3.62
C MET A 85 9.87 1.70 -4.56
N SER A 86 10.04 1.44 -5.86
CA SER A 86 10.22 2.47 -6.88
C SER A 86 9.06 3.47 -6.90
N ARG A 87 7.82 2.99 -6.89
CA ARG A 87 6.63 3.87 -6.82
C ARG A 87 6.65 4.75 -5.58
N ARG A 88 7.00 4.20 -4.41
CA ARG A 88 7.04 4.98 -3.17
C ARG A 88 8.13 6.05 -3.20
N LEU A 89 9.32 5.70 -3.67
CA LEU A 89 10.44 6.64 -3.82
C LEU A 89 10.12 7.76 -4.82
N TYR A 90 9.43 7.43 -5.92
CA TYR A 90 8.94 8.43 -6.86
C TYR A 90 8.00 9.43 -6.19
N LEU A 91 7.02 8.94 -5.40
CA LEU A 91 6.10 9.81 -4.67
C LEU A 91 6.81 10.71 -3.65
N LEU A 92 7.79 10.17 -2.93
CA LEU A 92 8.63 10.94 -2.01
C LEU A 92 9.42 12.04 -2.74
N SER A 93 9.95 11.75 -3.94
CA SER A 93 10.70 12.73 -4.75
C SER A 93 9.82 13.83 -5.34
N ALA A 94 8.60 13.47 -5.75
CA ALA A 94 7.66 14.38 -6.40
C ALA A 94 7.11 15.45 -5.44
N GLY A 95 7.13 15.17 -4.13
CA GLY A 95 6.61 16.06 -3.10
C GLY A 95 5.07 16.11 -3.07
N PRO A 96 4.47 16.76 -2.06
CA PRO A 96 3.03 16.82 -1.88
C PRO A 96 2.29 17.55 -3.01
N ASP A 97 2.93 18.50 -3.69
CA ASP A 97 2.29 19.32 -4.74
C ASP A 97 1.99 18.55 -6.02
N ARG A 98 2.79 17.54 -6.37
CA ARG A 98 2.50 16.66 -7.53
C ARG A 98 1.52 15.53 -7.22
N LEU A 99 1.31 15.22 -5.94
CA LEU A 99 0.24 14.33 -5.48
C LEU A 99 -1.13 15.02 -5.46
N HIS A 100 -1.14 16.35 -5.56
CA HIS A 100 -2.33 17.19 -5.64
C HIS A 100 -2.91 17.18 -7.07
N HIS A 101 -3.33 16.00 -7.55
CA HIS A 101 -4.26 15.94 -8.67
C HIS A 101 -5.61 16.54 -8.21
N PRO A 102 -6.14 17.61 -8.84
CA PRO A 102 -7.48 18.12 -8.52
C PRO A 102 -8.58 17.06 -8.73
N GLY A 103 -8.29 15.96 -9.44
CA GLY A 103 -9.22 14.85 -9.68
C GLY A 103 -9.44 13.85 -8.53
N ARG A 104 -8.66 13.88 -7.43
CA ARG A 104 -8.85 12.92 -6.31
C ARG A 104 -9.29 13.53 -4.98
N ARG A 105 -9.62 14.84 -4.94
CA ARG A 105 -10.22 15.45 -3.74
C ARG A 105 -11.69 15.02 -3.52
N ASN A 106 -12.32 14.38 -4.51
CA ASN A 106 -13.71 13.90 -4.40
C ASN A 106 -13.86 12.47 -3.88
N GLN A 107 -12.80 11.63 -3.78
CA GLN A 107 -12.99 10.25 -3.31
C GLN A 107 -13.09 10.11 -1.79
N ARG A 108 -12.47 11.01 -1.02
CA ARG A 108 -12.61 11.03 0.45
C ARG A 108 -13.92 11.66 0.92
N ALA A 109 -14.51 12.53 0.10
CA ALA A 109 -15.87 13.05 0.28
C ALA A 109 -16.96 12.08 -0.23
N ALA A 110 -16.65 11.25 -1.23
CA ALA A 110 -17.58 10.22 -1.73
C ALA A 110 -17.75 9.05 -0.75
N TRP A 111 -16.72 8.71 0.04
CA TRP A 111 -16.84 7.67 1.07
C TRP A 111 -17.56 8.12 2.35
N THR A 112 -17.57 9.43 2.64
CA THR A 112 -18.27 9.99 3.81
C THR A 112 -19.69 10.49 3.51
N LYS A 113 -20.11 10.53 2.23
CA LYS A 113 -21.49 10.87 1.84
C LYS A 113 -22.42 9.66 1.59
N ARG A 114 -22.00 8.43 1.92
CA ARG A 114 -22.85 7.23 1.78
C ARG A 114 -23.12 6.48 3.08
N ALA A 115 -23.10 7.18 4.20
CA ALA A 115 -23.47 6.60 5.50
C ALA A 115 -24.44 7.53 6.26
N LYS A 116 -25.71 7.54 5.83
CA LYS A 116 -26.90 7.85 6.65
C LYS A 116 -28.11 7.14 6.03
N PRO A 117 -29.06 6.68 6.85
CA PRO A 117 -29.15 5.28 7.25
C PRO A 117 -30.24 4.56 6.44
N VAL A 118 -30.09 3.25 6.30
CA VAL A 118 -31.18 2.39 5.84
C VAL A 118 -32.22 2.29 6.96
N ALA A 119 -33.03 3.33 7.10
CA ALA A 119 -34.33 3.25 7.75
C ALA A 119 -35.26 2.56 6.75
N GLY A 120 -35.51 1.26 6.94
CA GLY A 120 -36.48 0.53 6.10
C GLY A 120 -36.32 -0.98 5.99
N ILE A 121 -35.21 -1.59 6.45
CA ILE A 121 -35.05 -3.06 6.39
C ILE A 121 -35.34 -3.71 7.76
N ASN A 122 -36.38 -3.24 8.46
CA ASN A 122 -36.86 -3.95 9.66
C ASN A 122 -38.38 -4.00 9.83
N GLU A 123 -39.17 -3.61 8.82
CA GLU A 123 -40.63 -3.72 8.89
C GLU A 123 -41.18 -5.03 8.30
N ARG A 124 -40.45 -5.73 7.43
CA ARG A 124 -40.91 -7.01 6.86
C ARG A 124 -40.63 -8.24 7.73
N ARG A 125 -39.90 -8.12 8.84
CA ARG A 125 -39.68 -9.22 9.81
C ARG A 125 -40.61 -9.18 11.03
N LYS A 126 -41.41 -8.13 11.22
CA LYS A 126 -42.42 -8.04 12.30
C LYS A 126 -43.83 -8.49 11.90
N ALA A 127 -44.10 -8.71 10.60
CA ALA A 127 -45.40 -9.18 10.12
C ALA A 127 -45.54 -10.72 10.07
N ARG A 128 -44.49 -11.50 10.37
CA ARG A 128 -44.56 -12.98 10.44
C ARG A 128 -44.54 -13.56 11.86
N HIS A 129 -44.59 -12.71 12.89
CA HIS A 129 -44.67 -13.13 14.30
C HIS A 129 -45.97 -12.65 15.00
N ARG A 130 -46.97 -12.16 14.26
CA ARG A 130 -48.37 -11.99 14.73
C ARG A 130 -49.26 -13.12 14.22
N GLY A 131 -48.86 -14.36 14.50
CA GLY A 131 -49.63 -15.55 14.14
C GLY A 131 -49.62 -16.65 15.20
N GLN A 132 -49.10 -16.38 16.39
CA GLN A 132 -49.10 -17.33 17.50
C GLN A 132 -49.12 -16.56 18.82
N GLN A 133 -50.29 -16.05 19.20
CA GLN A 133 -50.68 -15.71 20.57
C GLN A 133 -52.08 -15.08 20.51
N HIS A 134 -53.10 -15.91 20.29
CA HIS A 134 -54.45 -15.66 20.78
C HIS A 134 -55.05 -17.02 21.13
N GLU A 135 -55.14 -17.23 22.45
CA GLU A 135 -56.26 -17.87 23.12
C GLU A 135 -56.42 -19.39 22.97
N LYS A 136 -55.64 -20.10 23.81
CA LYS A 136 -56.22 -21.16 24.64
C LYS A 136 -57.12 -20.48 25.69
N GLY A 137 -58.41 -20.71 25.58
CA GLY A 137 -59.40 -20.45 26.62
C GLY A 137 -60.53 -21.46 26.46
N LEU A 138 -60.46 -22.56 27.22
CA LEU A 138 -61.56 -23.50 27.46
C LEU A 138 -62.63 -22.78 28.33
N PRO A 139 -63.90 -23.22 28.33
CA PRO A 139 -64.27 -24.29 29.26
C PRO A 139 -65.27 -25.32 28.71
N ASP A 140 -65.21 -26.50 29.35
CA ASP A 140 -66.29 -27.48 29.46
C ASP A 140 -67.41 -26.97 30.39
N ASP A 141 -68.58 -27.61 30.25
CA ASP A 141 -69.90 -27.43 30.91
C ASP A 141 -70.87 -26.40 30.31
#